data_AF-A0A7Y1CKD6-F1
#
_entry.id   AF-A0A7Y1CKD6-F1
#
_cell.length_a   1.000
_cell.length_b   1.000
_cell.length_c   1.000
_cell.angle_alpha   90.00
_cell.angle_beta   90.00
_cell.angle_gamma   90.00
#
_symmetry.space_group_name_H-M   'P 1'
#
loop_
_entity.id
_entity.type
_entity.pdbx_description
1 polymer ?
#
loop_
_entity_poly.entity_id
_entity_poly.type
_entity_poly.pdbx_seq_one_letter_code
_entity_poly.pdbx_strand_id
1 'polypeptide(L)'
;MIKGSATGRLFRRGCFALLFTAFGAGLGVGVEHYLDRPDMLKTRQALIIEGPTGDDRTYQLPAGTVLYYDRAFAEGHVLYHAYFYYHGEPEGDRVLLEPKHKGSLTVPTWLYAPGDPAL
;
A
#
# COMPACT_ATOMS: atom_id res chain seq x y z
N MET A 1 -0.01 -0.14 55.24
CA MET A 1 -0.48 1.18 54.73
C MET A 1 0.72 2.00 54.27
N ILE A 2 1.04 2.00 52.97
CA ILE A 2 2.15 2.80 52.43
C ILE A 2 1.64 4.22 52.17
N LYS A 3 2.13 5.20 52.94
CA LYS A 3 1.84 6.63 52.76
C LYS A 3 2.42 7.08 51.40
N GLY A 4 1.56 7.18 50.38
CA GLY A 4 1.96 7.69 49.07
C GLY A 4 2.33 9.18 49.15
N SER A 5 3.63 9.48 49.08
CA SER A 5 4.16 10.85 49.04
C SER A 5 3.52 11.64 47.89
N ALA A 6 3.06 12.87 48.17
CA ALA A 6 2.44 13.78 47.19
C ALA A 6 3.35 14.00 45.95
N THR A 7 4.67 13.96 46.16
CA THR A 7 5.70 14.07 45.13
C THR A 7 5.64 12.92 44.12
N GLY A 8 5.37 11.69 44.56
CA GLY A 8 5.24 10.53 43.66
C GLY A 8 4.01 10.59 42.77
N ARG A 9 2.91 11.20 43.24
CA ARG A 9 1.70 11.43 42.43
C ARG A 9 1.91 12.50 41.36
N LEU A 10 2.64 13.57 41.68
CA LEU A 10 3.01 14.62 40.73
C LEU A 10 3.97 14.09 39.67
N PHE A 11 4.99 13.32 40.07
CA PHE A 11 5.93 12.69 39.14
C PHE A 11 5.24 11.73 38.17
N ARG A 12 4.35 10.86 38.69
CA ARG A 12 3.60 9.92 37.86
C ARG A 12 2.68 10.62 36.86
N ARG A 13 2.01 11.70 37.27
CA ARG A 13 1.19 12.55 36.38
C ARG A 13 2.02 13.21 35.28
N GLY A 14 3.22 13.70 35.61
CA GLY A 14 4.17 14.26 34.64
C GLY A 14 4.63 13.24 33.60
N CYS A 15 5.01 12.03 34.04
CA CYS A 15 5.37 10.95 33.12
C CYS A 15 4.21 10.52 32.21
N PHE A 16 2.99 10.41 32.75
CA PHE A 16 1.82 10.08 31.93
C PHE A 16 1.50 11.17 30.91
N ALA A 17 1.63 12.45 31.29
CA ALA A 17 1.46 13.56 30.35
C ALA A 17 2.50 13.51 29.22
N LEU A 18 3.78 13.27 29.55
CA LEU A 18 4.84 13.11 28.55
C LEU A 18 4.59 11.94 27.59
N LEU A 19 4.18 10.77 28.11
CA LEU A 19 3.86 9.61 27.29
C LEU A 19 2.66 9.88 26.37
N PHE A 20 1.61 10.53 26.88
CA PHE A 20 0.45 10.90 26.07
C PHE A 20 0.81 11.89 24.96
N THR A 21 1.64 12.89 25.26
CA THR A 21 2.11 13.85 24.26
C THR A 21 3.00 13.18 23.21
N ALA A 22 3.92 12.32 23.62
CA ALA A 22 4.78 11.58 22.69
C ALA A 22 3.98 10.62 21.80
N PHE A 23 3.00 9.92 22.38
CA PHE A 23 2.09 9.05 21.64
C PHE A 23 1.20 9.84 20.67
N GLY A 24 0.63 10.96 21.11
CA GLY A 24 -0.15 11.86 20.26
C GLY A 24 0.66 12.44 19.11
N ALA A 25 1.92 12.83 19.36
CA ALA A 25 2.82 13.29 18.31
C ALA A 25 3.18 12.17 17.31
N GLY A 26 3.47 10.96 17.80
CA GLY A 26 3.73 9.80 16.95
C GLY A 26 2.53 9.41 16.07
N LEU A 27 1.32 9.43 16.65
CA LEU A 27 0.08 9.24 15.90
C LEU A 27 -0.16 10.35 14.89
N GLY A 28 0.09 11.61 15.24
CA GLY A 28 -0.06 12.75 14.35
C GLY A 28 0.81 12.62 13.09
N VAL A 29 2.09 12.30 13.27
CA VAL A 29 3.03 12.06 12.16
C VAL A 29 2.59 10.86 11.30
N GLY A 30 2.15 9.78 11.93
CA GLY A 30 1.66 8.60 11.21
C GLY A 30 0.40 8.88 10.39
N VAL A 31 -0.54 9.66 10.92
CA VAL A 31 -1.76 10.07 10.23
C VAL A 31 -1.46 11.04 9.10
N GLU A 32 -0.60 12.02 9.33
CA GLU A 32 -0.21 12.99 8.29
C GLU A 32 0.47 12.28 7.11
N HIS A 33 1.39 11.34 7.38
CA HIS A 33 2.02 10.52 6.34
C HIS A 33 1.04 9.58 5.63
N TYR A 34 -0.01 9.12 6.31
CA TYR A 34 -1.08 8.33 5.70
C TYR A 34 -1.96 9.18 4.78
N LEU A 35 -2.25 10.42 5.17
CA LEU A 35 -3.08 11.36 4.42
C LEU A 35 -2.34 12.01 3.24
N ASP A 36 -1.02 12.16 3.30
CA ASP A 36 -0.20 12.77 2.23
C ASP A 36 0.13 11.80 1.09
N ARG A 37 -0.50 10.61 1.06
CA ARG A 37 -0.31 9.68 -0.05
C ARG A 37 -1.05 10.20 -1.28
N PRO A 38 -0.37 10.32 -2.43
CA PRO A 38 -1.04 10.76 -3.64
C PRO A 38 -2.08 9.71 -4.06
N ASP A 39 -3.34 10.14 -4.13
CA ASP A 39 -4.48 9.32 -4.58
C ASP A 39 -4.24 8.71 -5.99
N MET A 40 -3.39 9.36 -6.77
CA MET A 40 -2.95 8.89 -8.07
C MET A 40 -1.52 9.34 -8.36
N LEU A 41 -0.76 8.50 -9.05
CA LEU A 41 0.58 8.83 -9.52
C LEU A 41 0.74 8.51 -11.00
N LYS A 42 1.45 9.38 -11.72
CA LYS A 42 1.82 9.16 -13.12
C LYS A 42 3.24 8.62 -13.18
N THR A 43 3.43 7.45 -13.80
CA THR A 43 4.75 6.83 -13.89
C THR A 43 5.71 7.69 -14.72
N ARG A 44 6.94 7.88 -14.24
CA ARG A 44 7.99 8.61 -14.97
C ARG A 44 8.80 7.72 -15.92
N GLN A 45 8.79 6.42 -15.65
CA GLN A 45 9.51 5.39 -16.38
C GLN A 45 8.58 4.21 -16.62
N ALA A 46 8.96 3.33 -17.55
CA ALA A 46 8.28 2.06 -17.70
C ALA A 46 8.46 1.21 -16.44
N LEU A 47 7.42 0.48 -16.04
CA LEU A 47 7.49 -0.49 -14.95
C LEU A 47 7.48 -1.90 -15.55
N ILE A 48 8.19 -2.84 -14.94
CA ILE A 48 8.20 -4.22 -15.37
C ILE A 48 7.04 -4.94 -14.68
N ILE A 49 6.21 -5.61 -15.46
CA ILE A 49 5.12 -6.46 -14.97
C ILE A 49 5.70 -7.86 -14.80
N GLU A 50 5.46 -8.49 -13.64
CA GLU A 50 5.85 -9.90 -13.43
C GLU A 50 5.21 -10.80 -14.50
N GLY A 51 6.05 -11.53 -15.23
CA GLY A 51 5.63 -12.45 -16.28
C GLY A 51 5.42 -13.88 -15.76
N PRO A 52 4.82 -14.76 -16.59
CA PRO A 52 4.77 -16.20 -16.31
C PRO A 52 6.17 -16.79 -16.12
N THR A 53 6.32 -17.67 -15.13
CA THR A 53 7.60 -18.35 -14.88
C THR A 53 8.01 -19.19 -16.11
N GLY A 54 9.22 -18.95 -16.63
CA GLY A 54 9.78 -19.71 -17.75
C GLY A 54 9.49 -19.13 -19.14
N ASP A 55 8.90 -17.93 -19.22
CA ASP A 55 8.88 -17.14 -20.46
C ASP A 55 10.04 -16.12 -20.44
N ASP A 56 10.75 -15.98 -21.58
CA ASP A 56 11.84 -15.01 -21.76
C ASP A 56 11.33 -13.61 -22.14
N ARG A 57 10.01 -13.41 -22.15
CA ARG A 57 9.38 -12.13 -22.49
C ARG A 57 9.41 -11.15 -21.33
N THR A 58 9.72 -9.90 -21.65
CA THR A 58 9.57 -8.76 -20.73
C THR A 58 8.21 -8.10 -20.94
N TYR A 59 7.39 -8.09 -19.89
CA TYR A 59 6.11 -7.38 -19.88
C TYR A 59 6.31 -6.01 -19.24
N GLN A 60 5.81 -4.96 -19.89
CA GLN A 60 6.04 -3.59 -19.44
C GLN A 60 4.77 -2.76 -19.40
N LEU A 61 4.64 -1.99 -18.33
CA LEU A 61 3.70 -0.91 -18.23
C LEU A 61 4.37 0.39 -18.73
N PRO A 62 3.83 1.07 -19.76
CA PRO A 62 4.46 2.25 -20.32
C PRO A 62 4.66 3.39 -19.32
N ALA A 63 5.70 4.19 -19.56
CA ALA A 63 5.87 5.47 -18.89
C ALA A 63 4.66 6.38 -19.17
N GLY A 64 4.25 7.14 -18.16
CA GLY A 64 3.07 8.00 -18.24
C GLY A 64 1.75 7.33 -17.89
N THR A 65 1.76 6.04 -17.51
CA THR A 65 0.59 5.37 -16.96
C THR A 65 0.17 6.00 -15.64
N VAL A 66 -1.13 6.21 -15.44
CA VAL A 66 -1.68 6.67 -14.16
C VAL A 66 -2.06 5.46 -13.32
N LEU A 67 -1.46 5.35 -12.14
CA LEU A 67 -1.77 4.37 -11.12
C LEU A 67 -2.64 5.03 -10.05
N TYR A 68 -3.83 4.46 -9.81
CA TYR A 68 -4.77 4.92 -8.80
C TYR A 68 -4.57 4.11 -7.53
N TYR A 69 -4.38 4.79 -6.40
CA TYR A 69 -4.19 4.11 -5.12
C TYR A 69 -5.45 3.33 -4.72
N ASP A 70 -5.28 2.07 -4.28
CA ASP A 70 -6.35 1.29 -3.63
C ASP A 70 -6.11 1.18 -2.12
N ARG A 71 -5.03 0.48 -1.73
CA ARG A 71 -4.70 0.23 -0.33
C ARG A 71 -3.22 -0.04 -0.10
N ALA A 72 -2.79 0.21 1.13
CA ALA A 72 -1.49 -0.15 1.64
C ALA A 72 -1.56 -1.42 2.48
N PHE A 73 -0.49 -2.21 2.45
CA PHE A 73 -0.27 -3.35 3.33
C PHE A 73 0.75 -3.02 4.41
N ALA A 74 0.71 -3.75 5.53
CA ALA A 74 1.58 -3.49 6.69
C ALA A 74 3.07 -3.74 6.37
N GLU A 75 3.34 -4.59 5.37
CA GLU A 75 4.65 -4.99 4.86
C GLU A 75 5.30 -3.90 3.99
N GLY A 76 4.60 -2.78 3.74
CA GLY A 76 5.10 -1.66 2.93
C GLY A 76 4.73 -1.73 1.46
N HIS A 77 4.02 -2.79 1.03
CA HIS A 77 3.47 -2.89 -0.32
C HIS A 77 2.22 -2.04 -0.49
N VAL A 78 1.94 -1.63 -1.72
CA VAL A 78 0.75 -0.85 -2.06
C VAL A 78 0.11 -1.47 -3.30
N LEU A 79 -1.20 -1.66 -3.22
CA LEU A 79 -2.01 -2.06 -4.37
C LEU A 79 -2.48 -0.79 -5.11
N TYR A 80 -2.28 -0.81 -6.43
CA TYR A 80 -2.75 0.22 -7.34
C TYR A 80 -3.67 -0.39 -8.40
N HIS A 81 -4.63 0.40 -8.88
CA HIS A 81 -5.40 0.11 -10.09
C HIS A 81 -4.84 0.87 -11.28
N ALA A 82 -4.81 0.21 -12.45
CA ALA A 82 -4.56 0.83 -13.74
C ALA A 82 -5.76 0.52 -14.65
N TYR A 83 -6.30 1.54 -15.31
CA TYR A 83 -7.45 1.38 -16.21
C TYR A 83 -6.98 1.49 -17.65
N PHE A 84 -7.39 0.53 -18.46
CA PHE A 84 -7.09 0.49 -19.89
C PHE A 84 -8.38 0.52 -20.68
N TYR A 85 -8.41 1.36 -21.71
CA TYR A 85 -9.42 1.22 -22.74
C TYR A 85 -9.01 0.10 -23.69
N TYR A 86 -9.94 -0.80 -23.96
CA TYR A 86 -9.79 -1.84 -24.98
C TYR A 86 -10.81 -1.58 -26.09
N HIS A 87 -10.40 -1.76 -27.34
CA HIS A 87 -11.26 -1.59 -28.49
C HIS A 87 -11.57 -2.93 -29.14
N GLY A 88 -12.85 -3.33 -29.14
CA GLY A 88 -13.32 -4.61 -29.65
C GLY A 88 -13.56 -5.63 -28.54
N GLU A 89 -13.51 -6.92 -28.90
CA GLU A 89 -13.68 -8.03 -27.97
C GLU A 89 -12.34 -8.74 -27.76
N PRO A 90 -11.80 -8.79 -26.52
CA PRO A 90 -10.54 -9.46 -26.25
C PRO A 90 -10.71 -10.98 -26.31
N GLU A 91 -9.69 -11.68 -26.81
CA GLU A 91 -9.57 -13.13 -26.64
C GLU A 91 -9.38 -13.44 -25.15
N GLY A 92 -10.18 -14.37 -24.62
CA GLY A 92 -10.10 -14.73 -23.21
C GLY A 92 -10.96 -15.92 -22.85
N ASP A 93 -10.56 -16.61 -21.78
CA ASP A 93 -11.30 -17.71 -21.21
C ASP A 93 -12.42 -17.20 -20.30
N ARG A 94 -13.53 -17.95 -20.26
CA ARG A 94 -14.59 -17.69 -19.27
C ARG A 94 -14.11 -18.11 -17.89
N VAL A 95 -13.98 -17.14 -16.99
CA VAL A 95 -13.70 -17.39 -15.57
C VAL A 95 -15.02 -17.47 -14.79
N LEU A 96 -15.29 -18.64 -14.20
CA LEU A 96 -16.43 -18.81 -13.30
C LEU A 96 -16.10 -18.23 -11.92
N LEU A 97 -16.83 -17.18 -11.53
CA LEU A 97 -16.72 -16.59 -10.20
C LEU A 97 -17.36 -17.52 -9.17
N GLU A 98 -16.55 -18.34 -8.51
CA GLU A 98 -17.02 -19.09 -7.35
C GLU A 98 -17.53 -18.14 -6.23
N PRO A 99 -18.48 -18.59 -5.39
CA PRO A 99 -19.01 -17.78 -4.28
C PRO A 99 -17.94 -17.19 -3.35
N LYS A 100 -16.81 -17.88 -3.18
CA LYS A 100 -15.66 -17.42 -2.37
C LYS A 100 -15.05 -16.10 -2.87
N HIS A 101 -15.20 -15.79 -4.15
CA HIS A 101 -14.68 -14.57 -4.77
C HIS A 101 -15.60 -13.36 -4.57
N LYS A 102 -16.78 -13.51 -3.94
CA LYS A 102 -17.71 -12.40 -3.64
C LYS A 102 -18.02 -11.50 -4.85
N GLY A 103 -18.04 -12.08 -6.05
CA GLY A 103 -18.34 -11.35 -7.30
C GLY A 103 -17.16 -10.64 -7.96
N SER A 104 -15.93 -10.73 -7.43
CA SER A 104 -14.73 -10.18 -8.09
C SER A 104 -13.52 -11.10 -7.89
N LEU A 105 -12.82 -11.40 -8.97
CA LEU A 105 -11.52 -12.08 -8.90
C LEU A 105 -10.42 -11.05 -9.15
N THR A 106 -9.78 -10.59 -8.07
CA THR A 106 -8.60 -9.72 -8.14
C THR A 106 -7.35 -10.57 -7.96
N VAL A 107 -6.57 -10.75 -9.02
CA VAL A 107 -5.26 -11.43 -8.98
C VAL A 107 -4.21 -10.37 -9.28
N PRO A 108 -3.67 -9.67 -8.26
CA PRO A 108 -2.69 -8.62 -8.50
C PRO A 108 -1.39 -9.22 -9.05
N THR A 109 -0.77 -8.50 -9.98
CA THR A 109 0.55 -8.82 -10.53
C THR A 109 1.55 -7.80 -10.02
N TRP A 110 2.78 -8.24 -9.72
CA TRP A 110 3.81 -7.33 -9.22
C TRP A 110 4.31 -6.37 -10.30
N LEU A 111 4.62 -5.15 -9.87
CA LEU A 111 5.22 -4.10 -10.68
C LEU A 111 6.58 -3.73 -10.09
N TYR A 112 7.62 -3.74 -10.92
CA TYR A 112 8.99 -3.45 -10.52
C TYR A 112 9.56 -2.25 -11.28
N ALA A 113 10.52 -1.57 -10.67
CA ALA A 113 11.33 -0.61 -11.39
C ALA A 113 12.28 -1.35 -12.37
N PRO A 114 12.70 -0.72 -13.48
CA PRO A 114 13.77 -1.26 -14.30
C PRO A 114 15.05 -1.45 -13.46
N GLY A 115 15.62 -2.65 -13.49
CA GLY A 115 16.83 -2.99 -12.72
C GLY A 115 16.60 -3.28 -11.23
N ASP A 116 15.35 -3.51 -10.81
CA ASP A 116 15.04 -3.95 -9.46
C ASP A 116 15.73 -5.30 -9.16
N PRO A 117 16.45 -5.45 -8.03
CA PRO A 117 17.13 -6.70 -7.68
C PRO A 117 16.18 -7.87 -7.39
N ALA A 118 14.87 -7.63 -7.31
CA ALA A 118 13.86 -8.68 -7.15
C ALA A 118 13.49 -9.39 -8.46
N LEU A 119 13.97 -8.91 -9.61
CA LEU A 119 13.78 -9.49 -10.95
C LEU A 119 14.89 -10.48 -11.33
#